data_AF-A0A2I0QMF3-F1
#
_entry.id   AF-A0A2I0QMF3-F1
#
_cell.length_a   1.000
_cell.length_b   1.000
_cell.length_c   1.000
_cell.angle_alpha   90.00
_cell.angle_beta   90.00
_cell.angle_gamma   90.00
#
_symmetry.space_group_name_H-M   'P 1'
#
loop_
_entity.id
_entity.type
_entity.pdbx_description
1 polymer ?
#
loop_
_entity_poly.entity_id
_entity_poly.type
_entity_poly.pdbx_seq_one_letter_code
_entity_poly.pdbx_strand_id
1 'polypeptide(L)'
;MENTKISDKKIKEQYNLIKEYHEKYLKQFGVKLPKLYDSHGNFTKDALVLVYIAYHYPNTRKVSKEELTKFIRNYYPNTNDVQQARHLGAQAGWWIVAGGRDNIVLKIERGSYQLYTLEQPYPGFKKGHRISETDNWDEIKEKYNFRCATCGSQEGKHHFHWPATKTILQKAHMDPNKPLIAGNIIPQCQKCNRADRNRWVYDEKGRVIKLADCSFVRNFDKDVRIKIYRILYEEFKGKKPDEIKNEK
;
A
#
# COMPACT_ATOMS: atom_id res chain seq x y z
N MET A 1 8.34 6.86 -33.92
CA MET A 1 8.45 5.70 -33.00
C MET A 1 9.69 5.94 -32.15
N GLU A 2 9.55 6.12 -30.84
CA GLU A 2 10.70 6.37 -29.96
C GLU A 2 11.62 5.15 -29.97
N ASN A 3 12.92 5.39 -30.17
CA ASN A 3 13.95 4.36 -30.13
C ASN A 3 14.12 3.90 -28.66
N THR A 4 13.57 2.75 -28.31
CA THR A 4 13.64 2.20 -26.94
C THR A 4 15.00 1.61 -26.61
N LYS A 5 15.99 1.66 -27.52
CA LYS A 5 17.29 1.03 -27.31
C LYS A 5 18.24 1.98 -26.57
N ILE A 6 18.49 1.68 -25.30
CA ILE A 6 19.50 2.35 -24.47
C ILE A 6 20.73 1.43 -24.41
N SER A 7 21.94 1.99 -24.52
CA SER A 7 23.15 1.20 -24.39
C SER A 7 23.41 0.80 -22.94
N ASP A 8 24.06 -0.34 -22.73
CA ASP A 8 24.42 -0.82 -21.39
C ASP A 8 25.27 0.20 -20.61
N LYS A 9 26.12 0.97 -21.30
CA LYS A 9 26.88 2.07 -20.70
C LYS A 9 25.96 3.13 -20.11
N LYS A 10 24.96 3.59 -20.88
CA LYS A 10 23.97 4.59 -20.42
C LYS A 10 23.10 4.05 -19.30
N ILE A 11 22.76 2.76 -19.31
CA ILE A 11 22.03 2.11 -18.22
C ILE A 11 22.84 2.19 -16.91
N LYS A 12 24.14 1.87 -16.97
CA LYS A 12 25.02 1.94 -15.80
C LYS A 12 25.20 3.37 -15.29
N GLU A 13 25.40 4.34 -16.19
CA GLU A 13 25.50 5.77 -15.85
C GLU A 13 24.23 6.25 -15.14
N GLN A 14 23.07 5.97 -15.72
CA GLN A 14 21.78 6.36 -15.12
C GLN A 14 21.53 5.65 -13.79
N TYR A 15 21.88 4.37 -13.67
CA TYR A 15 21.75 3.63 -12.41
C TYR A 15 22.66 4.20 -11.31
N ASN A 16 23.88 4.64 -11.65
CA ASN A 16 24.78 5.28 -10.69
C ASN A 16 24.20 6.60 -10.17
N LEU A 17 23.61 7.42 -11.06
CA LEU A 17 22.89 8.64 -10.64
C LEU A 17 21.76 8.31 -9.65
N ILE A 18 20.93 7.31 -9.97
CA ILE A 18 19.84 6.87 -9.08
C ILE A 18 20.40 6.41 -7.73
N LYS A 19 21.53 5.68 -7.73
CA LYS A 19 22.19 5.20 -6.51
C LYS A 19 22.70 6.36 -5.65
N GLU A 20 23.28 7.39 -6.25
CA GLU A 20 23.74 8.58 -5.52
C GLU A 20 22.58 9.32 -4.84
N TYR A 21 21.48 9.56 -5.56
CA TYR A 21 20.27 10.17 -4.98
C TYR A 21 19.63 9.28 -3.92
N HIS A 22 19.64 7.96 -4.12
CA HIS A 22 19.13 7.01 -3.16
C HIS A 22 19.88 7.10 -1.82
N GLU A 23 21.22 7.04 -1.88
CA GLU A 23 22.07 7.15 -0.70
C GLU A 23 21.92 8.52 -0.01
N LYS A 24 21.83 9.60 -0.79
CA LYS A 24 21.72 10.96 -0.27
C LYS A 24 20.37 11.27 0.37
N TYR A 25 19.26 10.84 -0.24
CA TYR A 25 17.92 11.30 0.13
C TYR A 25 16.97 10.20 0.58
N LEU A 26 16.99 9.02 -0.05
CA LEU A 26 15.90 8.03 0.07
C LEU A 26 16.19 6.90 1.05
N LYS A 27 17.47 6.58 1.28
CA LYS A 27 17.90 5.47 2.14
C LYS A 27 17.44 5.63 3.59
N GLN A 28 17.44 6.87 4.11
CA GLN A 28 16.93 7.19 5.44
C GLN A 28 15.44 6.85 5.61
N PHE A 29 14.67 6.89 4.51
CA PHE A 29 13.26 6.50 4.48
C PHE A 29 13.06 5.02 4.14
N GLY A 30 14.15 4.24 4.05
CA GLY A 30 14.20 2.81 3.75
C GLY A 30 13.63 2.42 2.39
N VAL A 31 13.68 3.33 1.42
CA VAL A 31 13.39 3.02 0.01
C VAL A 31 14.34 1.92 -0.45
N LYS A 32 13.83 0.91 -1.17
CA LYS A 32 14.63 -0.23 -1.62
C LYS A 32 15.20 0.04 -3.01
N LEU A 33 16.54 0.09 -3.10
CA LEU A 33 17.25 0.11 -4.37
C LEU A 33 17.30 -1.31 -4.97
N PRO A 34 16.69 -1.56 -6.15
CA PRO A 34 16.80 -2.86 -6.81
C PRO A 34 18.23 -3.13 -7.24
N LYS A 35 18.70 -4.38 -7.13
CA LYS A 35 20.05 -4.75 -7.59
C LYS A 35 20.17 -4.54 -9.09
N LEU A 36 21.28 -3.97 -9.56
CA LEU A 36 21.50 -3.79 -11.00
C LEU A 36 21.57 -5.13 -11.73
N TYR A 37 22.28 -6.12 -11.18
CA TYR A 37 22.46 -7.44 -11.77
C TYR A 37 21.84 -8.55 -10.92
N ASP A 38 21.39 -9.61 -11.58
CA ASP A 38 21.03 -10.88 -10.96
C ASP A 38 22.27 -11.77 -10.69
N SER A 39 22.05 -12.96 -10.13
CA SER A 39 23.12 -13.93 -9.84
C SER A 39 23.86 -14.45 -11.08
N HIS A 40 23.27 -14.30 -12.27
CA HIS A 40 23.82 -14.74 -13.54
C HIS A 40 24.47 -13.60 -14.33
N GLY A 41 24.52 -12.38 -13.75
CA GLY A 41 25.12 -11.20 -14.39
C GLY A 41 24.20 -10.45 -15.36
N ASN A 42 22.91 -10.80 -15.44
CA ASN A 42 21.94 -10.08 -16.28
C ASN A 42 21.34 -8.88 -15.53
N PHE A 43 20.96 -7.83 -16.25
CA PHE A 43 20.27 -6.69 -15.63
C PHE A 43 18.91 -7.09 -15.05
N THR A 44 18.63 -6.74 -13.80
CA THR A 44 17.31 -7.08 -13.23
C THR A 44 16.20 -6.23 -13.85
N LYS A 45 15.01 -6.82 -14.02
CA LYS A 45 13.84 -6.12 -14.56
C LYS A 45 13.49 -4.85 -13.77
N ASP A 46 13.55 -4.93 -12.45
CA ASP A 46 13.24 -3.79 -11.57
C ASP A 46 14.24 -2.65 -11.75
N ALA A 47 15.54 -2.95 -11.86
CA ALA A 47 16.56 -1.94 -12.14
C ALA A 47 16.38 -1.31 -13.53
N LEU A 48 16.10 -2.12 -14.57
CA LEU A 48 15.82 -1.64 -15.92
C LEU A 48 14.61 -0.70 -15.94
N VAL A 49 13.50 -1.08 -15.30
CA VAL A 49 12.30 -0.24 -15.23
C VAL A 49 12.60 1.08 -14.54
N LEU A 50 13.30 1.05 -13.40
CA LEU A 50 13.65 2.27 -12.66
C LEU A 50 14.55 3.19 -13.49
N VAL A 51 15.59 2.63 -14.13
CA VAL A 51 16.50 3.36 -15.03
C VAL A 51 15.74 4.03 -16.16
N TYR A 52 14.82 3.30 -16.80
CA TYR A 52 14.10 3.81 -17.97
C TYR A 52 13.15 4.96 -17.61
N ILE A 53 12.41 4.83 -16.52
CA ILE A 53 11.46 5.87 -16.08
C ILE A 53 12.21 7.09 -15.49
N ALA A 54 13.39 6.88 -14.89
CA ALA A 54 14.24 7.95 -14.39
C ALA A 54 15.07 8.65 -15.48
N TYR A 55 15.05 8.15 -16.71
CA TYR A 55 15.87 8.68 -17.79
C TYR A 55 15.54 10.17 -18.02
N HIS A 56 16.58 11.00 -18.16
CA HIS A 56 16.51 12.48 -18.21
C HIS A 56 16.13 13.20 -16.90
N TYR A 57 16.20 12.54 -15.73
CA TYR A 57 16.06 13.22 -14.44
C TYR A 57 16.96 14.49 -14.36
N PRO A 58 16.46 15.63 -13.86
CA PRO A 58 15.15 15.84 -13.20
C PRO A 58 13.94 15.98 -14.13
N ASN A 59 14.15 16.20 -15.43
CA ASN A 59 13.10 16.40 -16.42
C ASN A 59 12.64 15.07 -17.03
N THR A 60 12.17 14.16 -16.17
CA THR A 60 11.68 12.84 -16.58
C THR A 60 10.46 12.99 -17.49
N ARG A 61 10.29 12.05 -18.42
CA ARG A 61 9.13 12.02 -19.31
C ARG A 61 8.13 10.96 -18.90
N LYS A 62 6.91 11.15 -19.36
CA LYS A 62 5.85 10.14 -19.32
C LYS A 62 6.22 8.97 -20.24
N VAL A 63 6.06 7.76 -19.73
CA VAL A 63 6.33 6.50 -20.44
C VAL A 63 5.06 5.64 -20.44
N SER A 64 4.65 5.10 -21.58
CA SER A 64 3.49 4.19 -21.63
C SER A 64 3.87 2.76 -21.19
N LYS A 65 2.87 1.96 -20.78
CA LYS A 65 3.07 0.53 -20.48
C LYS A 65 3.65 -0.23 -21.67
N GLU A 66 3.16 0.06 -22.87
CA GLU A 66 3.58 -0.59 -24.11
C GLU A 66 5.03 -0.26 -24.42
N GLU A 67 5.42 1.00 -24.24
CA GLU A 67 6.78 1.49 -24.44
C GLU A 67 7.75 0.86 -23.44
N LEU A 68 7.40 0.85 -22.15
CA LEU A 68 8.20 0.21 -21.10
C LEU A 68 8.33 -1.30 -21.37
N THR A 69 7.25 -1.95 -21.81
CA THR A 69 7.26 -3.38 -22.16
C THR A 69 8.18 -3.64 -23.35
N LYS A 70 8.14 -2.80 -24.39
CA LYS A 70 9.07 -2.87 -25.54
C LYS A 70 10.52 -2.73 -25.10
N PHE A 71 10.81 -1.78 -24.20
CA PHE A 71 12.16 -1.63 -23.65
C PHE A 71 12.63 -2.90 -22.93
N ILE A 72 11.82 -3.45 -22.03
CA ILE A 72 12.18 -4.66 -21.27
C ILE A 72 12.34 -5.88 -22.17
N ARG A 73 11.57 -5.99 -23.25
CA ARG A 73 11.71 -7.10 -24.23
C ARG A 73 13.06 -7.13 -24.95
N ASN A 74 13.80 -6.01 -25.00
CA ASN A 74 15.17 -6.01 -25.53
C ASN A 74 16.13 -6.86 -24.68
N TYR A 75 15.83 -7.05 -23.39
CA TYR A 75 16.62 -7.87 -22.46
C TYR A 75 15.92 -9.18 -22.10
N TYR A 76 14.59 -9.18 -22.07
CA TYR A 76 13.75 -10.31 -21.70
C TYR A 76 12.59 -10.49 -22.70
N PRO A 77 12.82 -11.14 -23.87
CA PRO A 77 11.87 -11.18 -24.99
C PRO A 77 10.48 -11.71 -24.63
N ASN A 78 10.41 -12.69 -23.74
CA ASN A 78 9.15 -13.35 -23.33
C ASN A 78 8.40 -12.59 -22.22
N THR A 79 8.70 -11.30 -22.00
CA THR A 79 8.03 -10.51 -20.96
C THR A 79 6.64 -10.09 -21.43
N ASN A 80 5.64 -10.49 -20.64
CA ASN A 80 4.27 -9.96 -20.71
C ASN A 80 4.21 -8.50 -20.24
N ASP A 81 3.04 -7.89 -20.24
CA ASP A 81 2.87 -6.48 -19.85
C ASP A 81 3.54 -6.13 -18.51
N VAL A 82 4.42 -5.12 -18.56
CA VAL A 82 5.24 -4.71 -17.41
C VAL A 82 4.37 -3.91 -16.41
N GLN A 83 4.03 -4.54 -15.29
CA GLN A 83 3.37 -3.89 -14.14
C GLN A 83 4.35 -3.47 -13.03
N GLN A 84 5.63 -3.81 -13.18
CA GLN A 84 6.69 -3.64 -12.18
C GLN A 84 6.86 -2.16 -11.75
N ALA A 85 6.63 -1.21 -12.65
CA ALA A 85 6.65 0.22 -12.32
C ALA A 85 5.67 0.59 -11.18
N ARG A 86 4.50 -0.06 -11.12
CA ARG A 86 3.51 0.13 -10.05
C ARG A 86 3.99 -0.45 -8.71
N HIS A 87 4.74 -1.55 -8.75
CA HIS A 87 5.29 -2.19 -7.55
C HIS A 87 6.46 -1.39 -6.99
N LEU A 88 7.36 -0.91 -7.86
CA LEU A 88 8.47 -0.04 -7.48
C LEU A 88 8.00 1.24 -6.79
N GLY A 89 6.83 1.75 -7.16
CA GLY A 89 6.18 2.88 -6.51
C GLY A 89 5.90 2.65 -5.01
N ALA A 90 4.66 2.25 -4.71
CA ALA A 90 4.19 2.17 -3.32
C ALA A 90 4.87 1.06 -2.48
N GLN A 91 5.42 0.00 -3.08
CA GLN A 91 5.98 -1.13 -2.31
C GLN A 91 7.48 -1.02 -2.05
N ALA A 92 8.22 -0.38 -2.95
CA ALA A 92 9.67 -0.17 -2.83
C ALA A 92 10.03 1.30 -2.48
N GLY A 93 9.10 2.24 -2.61
CA GLY A 93 9.19 3.59 -2.06
C GLY A 93 9.60 4.66 -3.06
N TRP A 94 9.73 4.34 -4.34
CA TRP A 94 10.06 5.31 -5.38
C TRP A 94 8.84 6.16 -5.73
N TRP A 95 8.98 7.49 -5.89
CA TRP A 95 7.83 8.34 -6.22
C TRP A 95 7.48 8.27 -7.72
N ILE A 96 6.95 7.13 -8.15
CA ILE A 96 6.48 6.90 -9.51
C ILE A 96 4.98 7.15 -9.57
N VAL A 97 4.58 8.14 -10.36
CA VAL A 97 3.19 8.46 -10.67
C VAL A 97 2.68 7.43 -11.67
N ALA A 98 1.50 6.85 -11.42
CA ALA A 98 0.85 5.91 -12.31
C ALA A 98 -0.52 6.44 -12.70
N GLY A 99 -0.83 6.45 -14.01
CA GLY A 99 -2.08 7.02 -14.49
C GLY A 99 -3.31 6.18 -14.19
N GLY A 100 -4.46 6.85 -14.14
CA GLY A 100 -5.71 6.27 -13.63
C GLY A 100 -5.79 6.25 -12.10
N ARG A 101 -4.94 7.04 -11.42
CA ARG A 101 -5.08 7.42 -10.02
C ARG A 101 -5.31 8.93 -9.96
N ASP A 102 -6.00 9.40 -8.92
CA ASP A 102 -6.20 10.82 -8.61
C ASP A 102 -4.89 11.44 -8.08
N ASN A 103 -3.85 11.41 -8.91
CA ASN A 103 -2.52 11.88 -8.56
C ASN A 103 -2.53 13.40 -8.39
N ILE A 104 -1.99 13.87 -7.28
CA ILE A 104 -1.99 15.30 -6.91
C ILE A 104 -0.84 16.06 -7.61
N VAL A 105 0.27 15.38 -7.90
CA VAL A 105 1.50 16.02 -8.40
C VAL A 105 1.59 16.10 -9.92
N LEU A 106 1.03 15.14 -10.65
CA LEU A 106 1.08 15.06 -12.11
C LEU A 106 -0.17 14.38 -12.64
N LYS A 107 -0.81 15.01 -13.64
CA LYS A 107 -1.91 14.40 -14.37
C LYS A 107 -1.35 13.58 -15.53
N ILE A 108 -1.40 12.25 -15.40
CA ILE A 108 -0.99 11.33 -16.46
C ILE A 108 -2.12 10.36 -16.80
N GLU A 109 -2.23 10.01 -18.07
CA GLU A 109 -3.30 9.14 -18.57
C GLU A 109 -3.15 7.68 -18.09
N ARG A 110 -4.29 6.99 -17.99
CA ARG A 110 -4.34 5.59 -17.58
C ARG A 110 -3.46 4.75 -18.50
N GLY A 111 -2.56 3.97 -17.90
CA GLY A 111 -1.61 3.15 -18.66
C GLY A 111 -0.23 3.78 -18.84
N SER A 112 0.02 4.96 -18.27
CA SER A 112 1.35 5.58 -18.27
C SER A 112 1.96 5.67 -16.87
N TYR A 113 3.28 5.82 -16.83
CA TYR A 113 4.09 6.03 -15.64
C TYR A 113 5.03 7.23 -15.84
N GLN A 114 5.36 7.91 -14.75
CA GLN A 114 6.40 8.94 -14.73
C GLN A 114 7.03 9.01 -13.34
N LEU A 115 8.36 9.05 -13.26
CA LEU A 115 9.05 9.30 -11.99
C LEU A 115 8.90 10.78 -11.66
N TYR A 116 8.34 11.10 -10.50
CA TYR A 116 8.18 12.48 -10.07
C TYR A 116 9.49 13.06 -9.52
N THR A 117 10.12 12.36 -8.58
CA THR A 117 11.38 12.82 -7.97
C THR A 117 12.23 11.65 -7.44
N LEU A 118 13.55 11.85 -7.39
CA LEU A 118 14.51 10.99 -6.68
C LEU A 118 14.88 11.53 -5.29
N GLU A 119 14.33 12.67 -4.89
CA GLU A 119 14.71 13.38 -3.64
C GLU A 119 13.73 13.10 -2.50
N GLN A 120 12.54 12.59 -2.81
CA GLN A 120 11.50 12.27 -1.83
C GLN A 120 10.91 10.87 -2.10
N PRO A 121 10.60 10.09 -1.05
CA PRO A 121 9.95 8.81 -1.22
C PRO A 121 8.49 8.97 -1.67
N TYR A 122 7.89 7.90 -2.19
CA TYR A 122 6.45 7.87 -2.48
C TYR A 122 5.63 8.32 -1.25
N PRO A 123 4.64 9.23 -1.39
CA PRO A 123 3.87 9.71 -0.26
C PRO A 123 3.18 8.58 0.50
N GLY A 124 3.44 8.51 1.80
CA GLY A 124 2.93 7.45 2.66
C GLY A 124 3.69 6.12 2.55
N PHE A 125 4.87 6.09 1.92
CA PHE A 125 5.79 4.97 2.04
C PHE A 125 6.36 4.92 3.45
N LYS A 126 5.96 3.89 4.21
CA LYS A 126 6.31 3.75 5.64
C LYS A 126 7.39 2.70 5.91
N LYS A 127 7.95 2.04 4.88
CA LYS A 127 8.76 0.81 5.04
C LYS A 127 10.15 1.00 5.64
N GLY A 128 10.73 2.20 5.60
CA GLY A 128 12.00 2.48 6.31
C GLY A 128 11.86 2.66 7.80
N HIS A 129 10.66 2.98 8.24
CA HIS A 129 10.24 2.58 9.56
C HIS A 129 9.76 1.13 9.42
N ARG A 130 10.64 0.16 9.69
CA ARG A 130 10.15 -0.89 10.57
C ARG A 130 9.70 -0.12 11.80
N ILE A 131 8.42 0.24 11.81
CA ILE A 131 7.78 0.86 12.94
C ILE A 131 8.05 -0.17 14.03
N SER A 132 8.98 0.14 14.93
CA SER A 132 8.93 -0.47 16.23
C SER A 132 7.49 -0.30 16.65
N GLU A 133 6.80 -1.41 16.87
CA GLU A 133 5.47 -1.38 17.43
C GLU A 133 5.58 -0.52 18.69
N THR A 134 5.11 0.72 18.58
CA THR A 134 5.17 1.72 19.64
C THR A 134 3.80 1.72 20.28
N ASP A 135 3.76 1.60 21.59
CA ASP A 135 2.57 1.82 22.40
C ASP A 135 2.38 3.31 22.75
N ASN A 136 3.37 4.14 22.39
CA ASN A 136 3.31 5.59 22.48
C ASN A 136 2.15 6.13 21.66
N TRP A 137 1.17 6.69 22.37
CA TRP A 137 -0.08 7.13 21.77
C TRP A 137 0.10 8.33 20.84
N ASP A 138 1.01 9.25 21.16
CA ASP A 138 1.23 10.44 20.34
C ASP A 138 1.90 10.08 19.01
N GLU A 139 2.87 9.17 19.02
CA GLU A 139 3.48 8.62 17.80
C GLU A 139 2.47 7.85 16.94
N ILE A 140 1.55 7.11 17.57
CA ILE A 140 0.46 6.46 16.83
C ILE A 140 -0.41 7.53 16.16
N LYS A 141 -0.89 8.54 16.89
CA LYS A 141 -1.74 9.59 16.31
C LYS A 141 -1.04 10.34 15.18
N GLU A 142 0.23 10.67 15.34
CA GLU A 142 1.03 11.37 14.33
C GLU A 142 1.10 10.57 13.02
N LYS A 143 1.25 9.24 13.09
CA LYS A 143 1.24 8.35 11.89
C LYS A 143 -0.06 8.40 11.09
N TYR A 144 -1.16 8.82 11.71
CA TYR A 144 -2.47 9.02 11.08
C TYR A 144 -2.80 10.51 10.90
N ASN A 145 -1.82 11.41 11.07
CA ASN A 145 -2.01 12.86 11.01
C ASN A 145 -3.12 13.33 11.98
N PHE A 146 -3.15 12.74 13.17
CA PHE A 146 -4.17 12.98 14.19
C PHE A 146 -5.60 12.75 13.68
N ARG A 147 -5.80 11.76 12.81
CA ARG A 147 -7.13 11.42 12.26
C ARG A 147 -7.61 10.06 12.74
N CYS A 148 -8.93 9.93 12.84
CA CYS A 148 -9.61 8.66 12.94
C CYS A 148 -9.32 7.82 11.70
N ALA A 149 -8.80 6.62 11.89
CA ALA A 149 -8.50 5.66 10.82
C ALA A 149 -9.75 5.24 10.04
N THR A 150 -10.94 5.33 10.65
CA THR A 150 -12.20 4.87 10.03
C THR A 150 -12.94 5.99 9.31
N CYS A 151 -13.14 7.15 9.93
CA CYS A 151 -13.94 8.25 9.32
C CYS A 151 -13.11 9.47 8.88
N GLY A 152 -11.80 9.49 9.13
CA GLY A 152 -10.92 10.60 8.74
C GLY A 152 -11.07 11.90 9.54
N SER A 153 -11.99 11.97 10.51
CA SER A 153 -12.14 13.14 11.40
C SER A 153 -10.84 13.41 12.17
N GLN A 154 -10.45 14.68 12.28
CA GLN A 154 -9.19 15.08 12.89
C GLN A 154 -9.39 15.46 14.36
N GLU A 155 -8.52 14.95 15.25
CA GLU A 155 -8.53 15.24 16.69
C GLU A 155 -8.59 16.74 16.95
N GLY A 156 -9.41 17.12 17.93
CA GLY A 156 -9.55 18.50 18.33
C GLY A 156 -10.45 19.35 17.44
N LYS A 157 -10.78 18.90 16.22
CA LYS A 157 -11.67 19.60 15.29
C LYS A 157 -13.10 19.05 15.36
N HIS A 158 -14.04 19.76 14.73
CA HIS A 158 -15.40 19.28 14.54
C HIS A 158 -15.40 17.88 13.90
N HIS A 159 -16.23 16.98 14.42
CA HIS A 159 -16.38 15.65 13.85
C HIS A 159 -17.05 15.75 12.48
N PHE A 160 -16.50 15.06 11.48
CA PHE A 160 -16.93 15.15 10.09
C PHE A 160 -18.44 14.87 9.89
N HIS A 161 -18.94 13.76 10.44
CA HIS A 161 -20.38 13.41 10.38
C HIS A 161 -21.25 14.01 11.50
N TRP A 162 -20.66 14.56 12.57
CA TRP A 162 -21.40 15.12 13.71
C TRP A 162 -20.80 16.49 14.07
N PRO A 163 -21.04 17.52 13.24
CA PRO A 163 -20.33 18.80 13.35
C PRO A 163 -20.52 19.50 14.71
N ALA A 164 -21.63 19.25 15.41
CA ALA A 164 -21.86 19.79 16.76
C ALA A 164 -20.94 19.20 17.85
N THR A 165 -20.06 18.25 17.52
CA THR A 165 -19.18 17.59 18.49
C THR A 165 -17.72 17.68 18.07
N LYS A 166 -16.81 17.71 19.06
CA LYS A 166 -15.36 17.66 18.85
C LYS A 166 -14.89 16.21 18.67
N THR A 167 -13.94 15.99 17.78
CA THR A 167 -13.31 14.67 17.57
C THR A 167 -12.33 14.38 18.70
N ILE A 168 -12.50 13.23 19.35
CA ILE A 168 -11.62 12.73 20.41
C ILE A 168 -11.15 11.35 19.96
N LEU A 169 -9.84 11.18 19.78
CA LEU A 169 -9.26 9.90 19.40
C LEU A 169 -9.04 9.02 20.62
N GLN A 170 -9.24 7.72 20.43
CA GLN A 170 -9.09 6.67 21.42
C GLN A 170 -8.24 5.54 20.83
N LYS A 171 -7.53 4.81 21.69
CA LYS A 171 -6.90 3.54 21.32
C LYS A 171 -8.01 2.53 21.02
N ALA A 172 -8.09 2.08 19.78
CA ALA A 172 -9.03 1.04 19.35
C ALA A 172 -8.26 -0.19 18.84
N HIS A 173 -8.85 -1.37 19.00
CA HIS A 173 -8.28 -2.61 18.50
C HIS A 173 -8.31 -2.64 16.98
N MET A 174 -7.21 -3.08 16.38
CA MET A 174 -7.23 -3.54 15.00
C MET A 174 -7.92 -4.91 14.92
N ASP A 175 -7.53 -5.85 15.79
CA ASP A 175 -8.19 -7.12 16.02
C ASP A 175 -8.66 -7.19 17.48
N PRO A 176 -9.99 -7.14 17.73
CA PRO A 176 -10.53 -7.18 19.08
C PRO A 176 -10.29 -8.49 19.84
N ASN A 177 -9.93 -9.58 19.14
CA ASN A 177 -9.58 -10.85 19.77
C ASN A 177 -8.11 -10.90 20.24
N LYS A 178 -7.36 -9.80 20.05
CA LYS A 178 -5.97 -9.65 20.52
C LYS A 178 -5.87 -8.53 21.56
N PRO A 179 -4.84 -8.55 22.43
CA PRO A 179 -4.64 -7.49 23.42
C PRO A 179 -4.49 -6.10 22.79
N LEU A 180 -4.89 -5.05 23.53
CA LEU A 180 -4.73 -3.64 23.14
C LEU A 180 -3.29 -3.16 23.33
N ILE A 181 -2.37 -3.72 22.57
CA ILE A 181 -0.93 -3.42 22.61
C ILE A 181 -0.44 -2.87 21.28
N ALA A 182 0.81 -2.41 21.26
CA ALA A 182 1.46 -1.96 20.05
C ALA A 182 1.34 -3.01 18.92
N GLY A 183 1.20 -2.56 17.67
CA GLY A 183 0.91 -3.44 16.53
C GLY A 183 -0.57 -3.80 16.36
N ASN A 184 -1.38 -3.72 17.42
CA ASN A 184 -2.83 -3.98 17.40
C ASN A 184 -3.69 -2.73 17.71
N ILE A 185 -3.10 -1.54 17.70
CA ILE A 185 -3.80 -0.27 17.98
C ILE A 185 -3.94 0.55 16.69
N ILE A 186 -5.14 1.04 16.45
CA ILE A 186 -5.43 2.12 15.49
C ILE A 186 -6.15 3.27 16.20
N PRO A 187 -5.96 4.53 15.77
CA PRO A 187 -6.72 5.63 16.31
C PRO A 187 -8.13 5.63 15.72
N GLN A 188 -9.15 5.48 16.55
CA GLN A 188 -10.53 5.72 16.17
C GLN A 188 -11.14 6.84 17.00
N CYS A 189 -12.05 7.61 16.42
CA CYS A 189 -12.80 8.59 17.18
C CYS A 189 -13.85 7.91 18.08
N GLN A 190 -14.30 8.64 19.09
CA GLN A 190 -15.31 8.18 20.05
C GLN A 190 -16.64 7.74 19.42
N LYS A 191 -16.94 8.20 18.20
CA LYS A 191 -18.17 7.84 17.46
C LYS A 191 -18.00 6.51 16.72
N CYS A 192 -16.88 6.33 15.99
CA CYS A 192 -16.58 5.08 15.28
C CYS A 192 -16.34 3.93 16.26
N ASN A 193 -15.46 4.12 17.24
CA ASN A 193 -15.10 3.07 18.21
C ASN A 193 -16.34 2.54 18.97
N ARG A 194 -17.24 3.45 19.38
CA ARG A 194 -18.50 3.09 20.04
C ARG A 194 -19.46 2.32 19.13
N ALA A 195 -19.52 2.66 17.84
CA ALA A 195 -20.41 2.01 16.89
C ALA A 195 -19.93 0.61 16.53
N ASP A 196 -18.61 0.43 16.40
CA ASP A 196 -17.99 -0.80 15.92
C ASP A 196 -18.07 -1.95 16.95
N ARG A 197 -18.06 -1.64 18.25
CA ARG A 197 -18.28 -2.60 19.37
C ARG A 197 -17.50 -3.91 19.23
N ASN A 198 -16.23 -3.84 18.82
CA ASN A 198 -15.37 -5.02 18.65
C ASN A 198 -15.89 -6.06 17.63
N ARG A 199 -16.75 -5.66 16.68
CA ARG A 199 -17.35 -6.59 15.69
C ARG A 199 -16.45 -6.84 14.48
N TRP A 200 -15.48 -5.97 14.24
CA TRP A 200 -14.70 -5.95 13.01
C TRP A 200 -13.21 -6.07 13.29
N VAL A 201 -12.50 -6.70 12.35
CA VAL A 201 -11.04 -6.64 12.28
C VAL A 201 -10.66 -5.64 11.18
N TYR A 202 -9.76 -4.73 11.50
CA TYR A 202 -9.23 -3.71 10.59
C TYR A 202 -7.85 -4.09 10.05
N ASP A 203 -7.44 -3.47 8.96
CA ASP A 203 -6.01 -3.36 8.63
C ASP A 203 -5.41 -2.08 9.25
N GLU A 204 -4.10 -1.87 9.04
CA GLU A 204 -3.39 -0.67 9.50
C GLU A 204 -3.95 0.65 8.95
N LYS A 205 -4.82 0.62 7.94
CA LYS A 205 -5.46 1.81 7.36
C LYS A 205 -6.88 2.03 7.87
N GLY A 206 -7.35 1.21 8.80
CA GLY A 206 -8.71 1.29 9.33
C GLY A 206 -9.78 0.72 8.39
N ARG A 207 -9.40 -0.12 7.41
CA ARG A 207 -10.35 -0.81 6.53
C ARG A 207 -10.78 -2.14 7.15
N VAL A 208 -12.08 -2.43 7.15
CA VAL A 208 -12.61 -3.72 7.61
C VAL A 208 -12.12 -4.83 6.67
N ILE A 209 -11.46 -5.85 7.24
CA ILE A 209 -10.96 -7.01 6.49
C ILE A 209 -11.58 -8.33 6.94
N LYS A 210 -12.10 -8.40 8.17
CA LYS A 210 -12.77 -9.61 8.70
C LYS A 210 -13.87 -9.25 9.71
N LEU A 211 -14.74 -10.21 9.97
CA LEU A 211 -15.67 -10.19 11.10
C LEU A 211 -14.98 -10.77 12.34
N ALA A 212 -14.95 -10.02 13.44
CA ALA A 212 -14.39 -10.47 14.71
C ALA A 212 -15.42 -11.21 15.58
N ASP A 213 -16.69 -10.79 15.50
CA ASP A 213 -17.81 -11.39 16.24
C ASP A 213 -18.85 -11.97 15.27
N CYS A 214 -18.89 -13.30 15.19
CA CYS A 214 -19.79 -14.03 14.30
C CYS A 214 -21.28 -13.86 14.68
N SER A 215 -21.59 -13.48 15.93
CA SER A 215 -22.96 -13.25 16.36
C SER A 215 -23.63 -12.11 15.58
N PHE A 216 -22.82 -11.17 15.07
CA PHE A 216 -23.31 -10.03 14.28
C PHE A 216 -23.94 -10.44 12.95
N VAL A 217 -23.63 -11.63 12.41
CA VAL A 217 -24.28 -12.20 11.22
C VAL A 217 -25.80 -12.25 11.39
N ARG A 218 -26.31 -12.38 12.63
CA ARG A 218 -27.75 -12.37 12.93
C ARG A 218 -28.45 -11.08 12.51
N ASN A 219 -27.72 -9.97 12.43
CA ASN A 219 -28.26 -8.67 12.01
C ASN A 219 -28.27 -8.48 10.49
N PHE A 220 -27.69 -9.41 9.72
CA PHE A 220 -27.70 -9.32 8.27
C PHE A 220 -29.07 -9.69 7.71
N ASP A 221 -29.38 -9.12 6.56
CA ASP A 221 -30.59 -9.45 5.80
C ASP A 221 -30.68 -10.96 5.53
N LYS A 222 -31.91 -11.46 5.42
CA LYS A 222 -32.17 -12.90 5.30
C LYS A 222 -31.47 -13.50 4.08
N ASP A 223 -31.44 -12.79 2.95
CA ASP A 223 -30.81 -13.25 1.72
C ASP A 223 -29.28 -13.34 1.89
N VAL A 224 -28.65 -12.38 2.56
CA VAL A 224 -27.21 -12.40 2.90
C VAL A 224 -26.90 -13.57 3.82
N ARG A 225 -27.72 -13.81 4.86
CA ARG A 225 -27.56 -14.98 5.74
C ARG A 225 -27.67 -16.30 4.98
N ILE A 226 -28.58 -16.42 4.02
CA ILE A 226 -28.70 -17.61 3.16
C ILE A 226 -27.45 -17.79 2.28
N LYS A 227 -26.91 -16.71 1.71
CA LYS A 227 -25.66 -16.76 0.91
C LYS A 227 -24.48 -17.23 1.77
N ILE A 228 -24.34 -16.67 2.99
CA ILE A 228 -23.32 -17.10 3.96
C ILE A 228 -23.51 -18.59 4.30
N TYR A 229 -24.74 -19.01 4.61
CA TYR A 229 -25.05 -20.40 4.90
C TYR A 229 -24.61 -21.34 3.77
N ARG A 230 -24.90 -21.01 2.51
CA ARG A 230 -24.50 -21.84 1.35
C ARG A 230 -22.98 -21.98 1.26
N ILE A 231 -22.25 -20.87 1.38
CA ILE A 231 -20.78 -20.87 1.35
C ILE A 231 -20.23 -21.81 2.44
N LEU A 232 -20.70 -21.66 3.67
CA LEU A 232 -20.24 -22.47 4.80
C LEU A 232 -20.66 -23.94 4.68
N TYR A 233 -21.87 -24.21 4.18
CA TYR A 233 -22.36 -25.58 3.98
C TYR A 233 -21.50 -26.33 2.94
N GLU A 234 -21.14 -25.67 1.85
CA GLU A 234 -20.23 -26.20 0.82
C GLU A 234 -18.83 -26.43 1.40
N GLU A 235 -18.29 -25.44 2.12
CA GLU A 235 -16.97 -25.51 2.76
C GLU A 235 -16.87 -26.70 3.74
N PHE A 236 -17.88 -26.89 4.58
CA PHE A 236 -17.93 -27.98 5.57
C PHE A 236 -18.55 -29.27 5.03
N LYS A 237 -18.88 -29.35 3.74
CA LYS A 237 -19.47 -30.52 3.07
C LYS A 237 -20.72 -31.08 3.79
N GLY A 238 -21.54 -30.19 4.34
CA GLY A 238 -22.75 -30.55 5.07
C GLY A 238 -22.55 -31.30 6.40
N LYS A 239 -21.32 -31.31 6.96
CA LYS A 239 -21.07 -31.86 8.29
C LYS A 239 -21.90 -31.15 9.36
N LYS A 240 -22.30 -31.88 10.39
CA LYS A 240 -23.02 -31.28 11.53
C LYS A 240 -22.08 -30.33 12.28
N PRO A 241 -22.58 -29.22 12.85
CA PRO A 241 -21.75 -28.28 13.60
C PRO A 241 -20.88 -28.94 14.69
N ASP A 242 -21.42 -29.93 15.40
CA ASP A 242 -20.72 -30.63 16.49
C ASP A 242 -19.57 -31.54 16.00
N GLU A 243 -19.56 -31.87 14.70
CA GLU A 243 -18.51 -32.67 14.05
C GLU A 243 -17.35 -31.80 13.54
N ILE A 244 -17.52 -30.49 13.52
CA ILE A 244 -16.51 -29.52 13.06
C ILE A 244 -15.67 -29.11 14.27
N LYS A 245 -14.45 -29.65 14.36
CA LYS A 245 -13.48 -29.23 15.39
C LYS A 245 -12.82 -27.93 14.95
N ASN A 246 -12.67 -26.99 15.89
CA ASN A 246 -11.78 -25.85 15.70
C ASN A 246 -10.35 -26.38 15.69
N GLU A 247 -9.71 -26.41 14.52
CA GLU A 247 -8.26 -26.49 14.44
C GLU A 247 -7.71 -25.19 15.06
N LYS A 248 -7.05 -25.31 16.21
CA LYS A 248 -6.37 -24.19 16.87
C LYS A 248 -5.08 -23.86 16.14
#